data_AF-A0A352UFJ1-F1
#
_entry.id   AF-A0A352UFJ1-F1
#
_cell.length_a   1.000
_cell.length_b   1.000
_cell.length_c   1.000
_cell.angle_alpha   90.00
_cell.angle_beta   90.00
_cell.angle_gamma   90.00
#
_symmetry.space_group_name_H-M   'P 1'
#
loop_
_entity.id
_entity.type
_entity.pdbx_description
1 polymer ?
#
loop_
_entity_poly.entity_id
_entity_poly.type
_entity_poly.pdbx_seq_one_letter_code
_entity_poly.pdbx_strand_id
1 'polypeptide(L)'
;MGFTVQEETFDSIWDEWESILPSCSTNTVFVTPWWQKVWWDNFCADNELHILSVREGDDLIGVAPLMISNGVLTFAGDKELFDYLDFLVPKGNESIFYDALFGHIMDMDWQSIDLPSLPKDSPTLEYLPALAKGKGLKVEVEDEETTPVAYLPETWDEYLAGLRKKDRHELRRKIRRLEAADSPRQYSCDSPDCMQDFFRLLRASRADKDEFLTPEREKFFTDIAQELSKRDQFKLYFLEVDGERVAGCICFDY
;
A
#
# COMPACT_ATOMS: atom_id res chain seq x y z
N MET A 1 25.78 -4.79 22.53
CA MET A 1 24.65 -5.67 22.86
C MET A 1 24.34 -6.47 21.60
N GLY A 2 23.70 -7.64 21.71
CA GLY A 2 23.38 -8.44 20.52
C GLY A 2 22.04 -8.00 19.94
N PHE A 3 21.90 -8.06 18.61
CA PHE A 3 20.62 -7.90 17.95
C PHE A 3 19.91 -9.25 17.90
N THR A 4 18.59 -9.25 18.07
CA THR A 4 17.76 -10.46 18.02
C THR A 4 16.61 -10.28 17.06
N VAL A 5 16.24 -11.36 16.36
CA VAL A 5 15.00 -11.42 15.59
C VAL A 5 13.95 -12.17 16.42
N GLN A 6 12.75 -11.63 16.53
CA GLN A 6 11.65 -12.23 17.27
C GLN A 6 10.43 -12.41 16.37
N GLU A 7 9.71 -13.51 16.58
CA GLU A 7 8.42 -13.76 15.93
C GLU A 7 7.33 -12.98 16.68
N GLU A 8 6.55 -12.22 15.94
CA GLU A 8 5.49 -11.37 16.46
C GLU A 8 4.13 -11.77 15.88
N THR A 9 3.08 -11.27 16.50
CA THR A 9 1.73 -11.27 15.95
C THR A 9 1.32 -9.83 15.69
N PHE A 10 0.29 -9.59 14.87
CA PHE A 10 -0.25 -8.24 14.71
C PHE A 10 -0.57 -7.60 16.06
N ASP A 11 -1.17 -8.35 16.99
CA ASP A 11 -1.54 -7.85 18.31
C ASP A 11 -0.34 -7.50 19.20
N SER A 12 0.78 -8.23 19.10
CA SER A 12 1.95 -8.01 19.96
C SER A 12 2.78 -6.80 19.55
N ILE A 13 2.86 -6.51 18.23
CA ILE A 13 3.71 -5.44 17.71
C ILE A 13 2.93 -4.20 17.28
N TRP A 14 1.59 -4.21 17.32
CA TRP A 14 0.72 -3.19 16.73
C TRP A 14 1.16 -1.74 17.04
N ASP A 15 1.26 -1.43 18.33
CA ASP A 15 1.56 -0.07 18.81
C ASP A 15 2.99 0.36 18.45
N GLU A 16 3.95 -0.55 18.55
CA GLU A 16 5.34 -0.26 18.20
C GLU A 16 5.52 -0.09 16.69
N TRP A 17 4.88 -0.94 15.88
CA TRP A 17 4.84 -0.83 14.42
C TRP A 17 4.30 0.54 14.02
N GLU A 18 3.14 0.95 14.55
CA GLU A 18 2.57 2.27 14.26
C GLU A 18 3.53 3.41 14.65
N SER A 19 4.21 3.28 15.78
CA SER A 19 5.12 4.31 16.30
C SER A 19 6.36 4.56 15.42
N ILE A 20 6.88 3.52 14.74
CA ILE A 20 8.13 3.64 13.95
C ILE A 20 7.89 4.14 12.52
N LEU A 21 6.68 4.02 11.99
CA LEU A 21 6.30 4.37 10.62
C LEU A 21 6.79 5.77 10.17
N PRO A 22 6.59 6.86 10.95
CA PRO A 22 7.01 8.20 10.53
C PRO A 22 8.52 8.36 10.33
N SER A 23 9.32 7.47 10.92
CA SER A 23 10.78 7.49 10.84
C SER A 23 11.33 6.58 9.74
N CYS A 24 10.49 5.77 9.11
CA CYS A 24 10.87 4.83 8.06
C CYS A 24 11.11 5.53 6.71
N SER A 25 11.91 4.92 5.83
CA SER A 25 12.07 5.38 4.44
C SER A 25 10.77 5.24 3.64
N THR A 26 10.07 4.12 3.84
CA THR A 26 8.77 3.83 3.25
C THR A 26 7.70 4.03 4.32
N ASN A 27 6.90 5.08 4.14
CA ASN A 27 5.78 5.41 5.02
C ASN A 27 4.56 5.71 4.15
N THR A 28 3.89 4.65 3.69
CA THR A 28 2.66 4.70 2.89
C THR A 28 1.54 4.00 3.64
N VAL A 29 0.28 4.25 3.25
CA VAL A 29 -0.87 3.56 3.86
C VAL A 29 -0.76 2.03 3.76
N PHE A 30 -0.10 1.52 2.73
CA PHE A 30 0.04 0.09 2.44
C PHE A 30 0.93 -0.66 3.43
N VAL A 31 1.92 0.01 4.04
CA VAL A 31 2.83 -0.61 5.02
C VAL A 31 2.35 -0.48 6.47
N THR A 32 1.14 0.05 6.67
CA THR A 32 0.54 0.22 8.00
C THR A 32 0.03 -1.12 8.56
N PRO A 33 0.00 -1.29 9.90
CA PRO A 33 -0.47 -2.53 10.50
C PRO A 33 -1.95 -2.79 10.21
N TRP A 34 -2.78 -1.74 10.10
CA TRP A 34 -4.20 -1.89 9.81
C TRP A 34 -4.50 -2.28 8.36
N TRP A 35 -3.75 -1.75 7.38
CA TRP A 35 -3.90 -2.19 5.99
C TRP A 35 -3.52 -3.67 5.85
N GLN A 36 -2.35 -4.04 6.39
CA GLN A 36 -1.87 -5.41 6.32
C GLN A 36 -2.75 -6.39 7.08
N LYS A 37 -3.28 -6.01 8.25
CA LYS A 37 -4.20 -6.86 9.01
C LYS A 37 -5.50 -7.11 8.25
N VAL A 38 -6.11 -6.05 7.70
CA VAL A 38 -7.35 -6.17 6.91
C VAL A 38 -7.12 -7.03 5.67
N TRP A 39 -5.98 -6.86 5.00
CA TRP A 39 -5.60 -7.70 3.87
C TRP A 39 -5.43 -9.17 4.30
N TRP A 40 -4.64 -9.41 5.36
CA TRP A 40 -4.39 -10.74 5.89
C TRP A 40 -5.70 -11.46 6.23
N ASP A 41 -6.62 -10.79 6.92
CA ASP A 41 -7.92 -11.38 7.30
C ASP A 41 -8.83 -11.74 6.12
N ASN A 42 -8.57 -11.19 4.93
CA ASN A 42 -9.37 -11.45 3.73
C ASN A 42 -8.70 -12.44 2.77
N PHE A 43 -7.36 -12.51 2.73
CA PHE A 43 -6.64 -13.22 1.66
C PHE A 43 -5.64 -14.28 2.14
N CYS A 44 -5.42 -14.43 3.46
CA CYS A 44 -4.33 -15.26 3.96
C CYS A 44 -4.41 -16.75 3.66
N ALA A 45 -5.59 -17.29 3.31
CA ALA A 45 -5.82 -18.69 2.95
C ALA A 45 -4.93 -19.69 3.74
N ASP A 46 -4.11 -20.48 3.04
CA ASP A 46 -3.18 -21.46 3.60
C ASP A 46 -1.73 -20.93 3.72
N ASN A 47 -1.53 -19.60 3.67
CA ASN A 47 -0.20 -18.99 3.78
C ASN A 47 0.26 -18.94 5.24
N GLU A 48 1.58 -19.05 5.45
CA GLU A 48 2.19 -18.95 6.77
C GLU A 48 2.66 -17.52 7.04
N LEU A 49 2.05 -16.83 8.01
CA LEU A 49 2.44 -15.47 8.40
C LEU A 49 3.71 -15.49 9.24
N HIS A 50 4.63 -14.57 8.92
CA HIS A 50 5.82 -14.29 9.69
C HIS A 50 5.99 -12.80 9.89
N ILE A 51 5.55 -12.26 11.03
CA ILE A 51 5.86 -10.87 11.39
C ILE A 51 7.11 -10.90 12.24
N LEU A 52 8.23 -10.45 11.68
CA LEU A 52 9.52 -10.47 12.36
C LEU A 52 9.87 -9.07 12.88
N SER A 53 10.23 -8.96 14.16
CA SER A 53 10.83 -7.76 14.73
C SER A 53 12.34 -7.95 14.87
N VAL A 54 13.14 -6.94 14.49
CA VAL A 54 14.56 -6.88 14.83
C VAL A 54 14.70 -5.95 16.02
N ARG A 55 15.40 -6.39 17.08
CA ARG A 55 15.53 -5.64 18.33
C ARG A 55 16.97 -5.54 18.83
N GLU A 56 17.29 -4.43 19.50
CA GLU A 56 18.47 -4.28 20.36
C GLU A 56 18.01 -4.19 21.82
N GLY A 57 18.00 -5.32 22.53
CA GLY A 57 17.31 -5.38 23.82
C GLY A 57 15.81 -5.19 23.62
N ASP A 58 15.24 -4.16 24.25
CA ASP A 58 13.82 -3.81 24.12
C ASP A 58 13.56 -2.85 22.95
N ASP A 59 14.60 -2.20 22.39
CA ASP A 59 14.46 -1.19 21.35
C ASP A 59 14.14 -1.84 20.00
N LEU A 60 13.02 -1.43 19.38
CA LEU A 60 12.61 -1.88 18.05
C LEU A 60 13.46 -1.23 16.95
N ILE A 61 14.22 -2.05 16.24
CA ILE A 61 15.10 -1.63 15.14
C ILE A 61 14.35 -1.63 13.81
N GLY A 62 13.34 -2.50 13.64
CA GLY A 62 12.46 -2.51 12.49
C GLY A 62 11.52 -3.72 12.48
N VAL A 63 10.57 -3.73 11.55
CA VAL A 63 9.57 -4.79 11.37
C VAL A 63 9.61 -5.31 9.94
N ALA A 64 9.55 -6.64 9.78
CA ALA A 64 9.43 -7.33 8.52
C ALA A 64 8.15 -8.18 8.49
N PRO A 65 7.06 -7.66 7.92
CA PRO A 65 5.86 -8.44 7.67
C PRO A 65 6.05 -9.32 6.43
N LEU A 66 6.20 -10.62 6.66
CA LEU A 66 6.48 -11.61 5.64
C LEU A 66 5.42 -12.70 5.67
N MET A 67 5.35 -13.47 4.59
CA MET A 67 4.63 -14.73 4.55
C MET A 67 5.36 -15.75 3.69
N ILE A 68 5.13 -17.03 3.95
CA ILE A 68 5.54 -18.12 3.06
C ILE A 68 4.29 -18.66 2.36
N SER A 69 4.32 -18.64 1.03
CA SER A 69 3.26 -19.21 0.19
C SER A 69 3.88 -20.16 -0.83
N ASN A 70 3.50 -21.44 -0.79
CA ASN A 70 4.01 -22.47 -1.70
C ASN A 70 5.55 -22.52 -1.79
N GLY A 71 6.23 -22.31 -0.66
CA GLY A 71 7.70 -22.27 -0.58
C GLY A 71 8.35 -20.96 -1.04
N VAL A 72 7.57 -19.91 -1.34
CA VAL A 72 8.08 -18.58 -1.67
C VAL A 72 7.93 -17.68 -0.45
N LEU A 73 9.05 -17.15 0.06
CA LEU A 73 9.05 -16.09 1.07
C LEU A 73 8.80 -14.74 0.38
N THR A 74 7.77 -14.04 0.79
CA THR A 74 7.36 -12.75 0.23
C THR A 74 6.83 -11.82 1.31
N PHE A 75 6.53 -10.56 0.97
CA PHE A 75 5.85 -9.65 1.89
C PHE A 75 4.45 -10.16 2.26
N ALA A 76 3.96 -9.83 3.45
CA ALA A 76 2.55 -10.00 3.79
C ALA A 76 1.69 -8.96 3.03
N GLY A 77 1.35 -9.28 1.77
CA GLY A 77 0.57 -8.43 0.87
C GLY A 77 0.50 -9.01 -0.54
N ASP A 78 -0.06 -8.24 -1.48
CA ASP A 78 -0.06 -8.59 -2.91
C ASP A 78 0.06 -7.35 -3.80
N LYS A 79 0.53 -7.55 -5.04
CA LYS A 79 0.76 -6.47 -6.01
C LYS A 79 -0.51 -5.84 -6.61
N GLU A 80 -1.67 -6.46 -6.45
CA GLU A 80 -2.95 -5.94 -6.97
C GLU A 80 -3.64 -4.98 -6.00
N LEU A 81 -3.28 -5.04 -4.70
CA LEU A 81 -3.83 -4.20 -3.65
C LEU A 81 -2.78 -3.31 -2.97
N PHE A 82 -1.50 -3.44 -3.31
CA PHE A 82 -0.42 -2.64 -2.74
C PHE A 82 0.41 -2.01 -3.85
N ASP A 83 0.43 -0.68 -3.91
CA ASP A 83 1.32 0.03 -4.85
C ASP A 83 2.77 0.03 -4.34
N TYR A 84 2.95 -0.01 -3.01
CA TYR A 84 4.26 0.01 -2.36
C TYR A 84 4.31 -0.97 -1.18
N LEU A 85 5.25 -1.89 -1.24
CA LEU A 85 5.63 -2.80 -0.15
C LEU A 85 7.08 -2.53 0.24
N ASP A 86 7.41 -2.72 1.52
CA ASP A 86 8.77 -2.65 2.02
C ASP A 86 8.84 -3.17 3.46
N PHE A 87 10.05 -3.30 3.98
CA PHE A 87 10.28 -3.43 5.41
C PHE A 87 10.20 -2.08 6.12
N LEU A 88 9.77 -2.11 7.37
CA LEU A 88 9.65 -0.93 8.21
C LEU A 88 10.92 -0.73 9.00
N VAL A 89 11.80 0.10 8.45
CA VAL A 89 13.12 0.36 9.03
C VAL A 89 13.30 1.86 9.22
N PRO A 90 13.36 2.34 10.48
CA PRO A 90 13.76 3.72 10.78
C PRO A 90 15.11 4.07 10.16
N LYS A 91 15.21 5.29 9.63
CA LYS A 91 16.44 5.78 9.00
C LYS A 91 17.63 5.71 9.96
N GLY A 92 18.72 5.11 9.50
CA GLY A 92 19.95 4.89 10.28
C GLY A 92 20.08 3.48 10.87
N ASN A 93 19.02 2.67 10.83
CA ASN A 93 19.03 1.29 11.35
C ASN A 93 19.20 0.22 10.26
N GLU A 94 19.34 0.61 9.00
CA GLU A 94 19.24 -0.28 7.83
C GLU A 94 20.24 -1.43 7.89
N SER A 95 21.53 -1.14 7.99
CA SER A 95 22.57 -2.20 8.01
C SER A 95 22.32 -3.24 9.10
N ILE A 96 21.94 -2.79 10.29
CA ILE A 96 21.68 -3.67 11.45
C ILE A 96 20.45 -4.53 11.18
N PHE A 97 19.37 -3.91 10.72
CA PHE A 97 18.11 -4.57 10.41
C PHE A 97 18.30 -5.66 9.35
N TYR A 98 18.87 -5.30 8.20
CA TYR A 98 19.02 -6.24 7.08
C TYR A 98 19.99 -7.37 7.40
N ASP A 99 21.08 -7.13 8.13
CA ASP A 99 22.00 -8.20 8.54
C ASP A 99 21.31 -9.23 9.45
N ALA A 100 20.57 -8.73 10.46
CA ALA A 100 19.86 -9.59 11.41
C ALA A 100 18.69 -10.34 10.76
N LEU A 101 17.85 -9.63 10.01
CA LEU A 101 16.73 -10.22 9.28
C LEU A 101 17.23 -11.26 8.29
N PHE A 102 18.22 -10.92 7.45
CA PHE A 102 18.72 -11.84 6.44
C PHE A 102 19.34 -13.09 7.06
N GLY A 103 20.07 -12.94 8.18
CA GLY A 103 20.58 -14.09 8.94
C GLY A 103 19.46 -15.02 9.40
N HIS A 104 18.36 -14.46 9.91
CA HIS A 104 17.21 -15.24 10.38
C HIS A 104 16.44 -15.91 9.25
N ILE A 105 16.12 -15.18 8.17
CA ILE A 105 15.34 -15.77 7.07
C ILE A 105 16.10 -16.91 6.38
N MET A 106 17.43 -16.91 6.36
CA MET A 106 18.21 -18.01 5.79
C MET A 106 18.04 -19.34 6.52
N ASP A 107 17.54 -19.33 7.76
CA ASP A 107 17.25 -20.55 8.55
C ASP A 107 15.76 -20.98 8.44
N MET A 108 14.92 -20.21 7.74
CA MET A 108 13.51 -20.54 7.48
C MET A 108 13.36 -21.50 6.30
N ASP A 109 12.22 -22.21 6.22
CA ASP A 109 11.95 -23.20 5.17
C ASP A 109 11.31 -22.57 3.92
N TRP A 110 12.14 -22.02 3.02
CA TRP A 110 11.70 -21.50 1.73
C TRP A 110 12.60 -21.99 0.58
N GLN A 111 12.09 -21.88 -0.65
CA GLN A 111 12.73 -22.28 -1.90
C GLN A 111 13.18 -21.07 -2.74
N SER A 112 12.42 -19.98 -2.70
CA SER A 112 12.77 -18.70 -3.30
C SER A 112 12.24 -17.51 -2.49
N ILE A 113 12.80 -16.33 -2.74
CA ILE A 113 12.32 -15.05 -2.19
C ILE A 113 11.79 -14.22 -3.36
N ASP A 114 10.59 -13.66 -3.21
CA ASP A 114 9.99 -12.73 -4.19
C ASP A 114 9.43 -11.51 -3.44
N LEU A 115 9.94 -10.32 -3.74
CA LEU A 115 9.62 -9.07 -3.04
C LEU A 115 9.15 -8.02 -4.05
N PRO A 116 7.86 -8.02 -4.43
CA PRO A 116 7.30 -7.12 -5.43
C PRO A 116 7.06 -5.71 -4.89
N SER A 117 6.71 -4.77 -5.77
CA SER A 117 6.21 -3.44 -5.40
C SER A 117 7.15 -2.59 -4.52
N LEU A 118 8.46 -2.82 -4.61
CA LEU A 118 9.45 -2.03 -3.89
C LEU A 118 9.55 -0.61 -4.48
N PRO A 119 9.53 0.45 -3.65
CA PRO A 119 9.89 1.80 -4.09
C PRO A 119 11.29 1.82 -4.70
N LYS A 120 11.50 2.63 -5.75
CA LYS A 120 12.79 2.73 -6.44
C LYS A 120 13.98 3.06 -5.52
N ASP A 121 13.73 3.88 -4.51
CA ASP A 121 14.73 4.32 -3.54
C ASP A 121 14.63 3.53 -2.21
N SER A 122 14.01 2.33 -2.24
CA SER A 122 13.87 1.45 -1.08
C SER A 122 15.24 0.95 -0.60
N PRO A 123 15.53 1.01 0.72
CA PRO A 123 16.71 0.36 1.29
C PRO A 123 16.74 -1.16 1.03
N THR A 124 15.60 -1.82 0.83
CA THR A 124 15.57 -3.26 0.52
C THR A 124 16.36 -3.56 -0.75
N LEU A 125 16.24 -2.70 -1.77
CA LEU A 125 16.98 -2.84 -3.04
C LEU A 125 18.49 -2.61 -2.89
N GLU A 126 18.92 -1.87 -1.86
CA GLU A 126 20.33 -1.62 -1.57
C GLU A 126 20.97 -2.77 -0.79
N TYR A 127 20.34 -3.17 0.32
CA TYR A 127 20.96 -4.07 1.30
C TYR A 127 20.74 -5.55 0.96
N LEU A 128 19.50 -5.95 0.67
CA LEU A 128 19.16 -7.37 0.56
C LEU A 128 19.83 -8.07 -0.63
N PRO A 129 19.91 -7.48 -1.85
CA PRO A 129 20.65 -8.07 -2.97
C PRO A 129 22.14 -8.32 -2.67
N ALA A 130 22.78 -7.42 -1.93
CA ALA A 130 24.20 -7.56 -1.57
C ALA A 130 24.41 -8.73 -0.60
N LEU A 131 23.56 -8.82 0.43
CA LEU A 131 23.60 -9.92 1.40
C LEU A 131 23.32 -11.28 0.76
N ALA A 132 22.29 -11.35 -0.09
CA ALA A 132 21.92 -12.55 -0.83
C ALA A 132 23.05 -13.04 -1.75
N LYS A 133 23.66 -12.14 -2.54
CA LYS A 133 24.84 -12.47 -3.36
C LYS A 133 26.01 -12.95 -2.51
N GLY A 134 26.23 -12.33 -1.35
CA GLY A 134 27.27 -12.73 -0.39
C GLY A 134 27.13 -14.15 0.15
N LYS A 135 25.90 -14.69 0.21
CA LYS A 135 25.60 -16.08 0.56
C LYS A 135 25.49 -17.03 -0.64
N GLY A 136 25.75 -16.53 -1.86
CA GLY A 136 25.74 -17.34 -3.08
C GLY A 136 24.35 -17.55 -3.71
N LEU A 137 23.33 -16.78 -3.30
CA LEU A 137 22.03 -16.80 -3.96
C LEU A 137 22.12 -16.10 -5.32
N LYS A 138 21.33 -16.59 -6.29
CA LYS A 138 21.08 -15.86 -7.53
C LYS A 138 20.08 -14.74 -7.23
N VAL A 139 20.38 -13.52 -7.67
CA VAL A 139 19.54 -12.33 -7.44
C VAL A 139 19.25 -11.65 -8.76
N GLU A 140 17.98 -11.34 -8.98
CA GLU A 140 17.46 -10.57 -10.11
C GLU A 140 16.69 -9.37 -9.54
N VAL A 141 16.83 -8.21 -10.17
CA VAL A 141 16.13 -6.97 -9.82
C VAL A 141 15.62 -6.40 -11.13
N GLU A 142 14.32 -6.21 -11.23
CA GLU A 142 13.63 -5.76 -12.45
C GLU A 142 12.70 -4.59 -12.13
N ASP A 143 12.56 -3.67 -13.07
CA ASP A 143 11.57 -2.60 -12.98
C ASP A 143 10.17 -3.20 -13.26
N GLU A 144 9.26 -3.13 -12.29
CA GLU A 144 7.90 -3.68 -12.40
C GLU A 144 6.93 -2.68 -13.08
N GLU A 145 6.53 -1.62 -12.36
CA GLU A 145 5.59 -0.61 -12.85
C GLU A 145 6.00 0.82 -12.46
N THR A 146 5.32 1.82 -13.02
CA THR A 146 5.53 3.23 -12.68
C THR A 146 4.27 3.83 -12.08
N THR A 147 4.36 4.30 -10.85
CA THR A 147 3.27 5.04 -10.18
C THR A 147 3.37 6.53 -10.51
N PRO A 148 2.33 7.16 -11.07
CA PRO A 148 2.32 8.59 -11.34
C PRO A 148 2.21 9.38 -10.03
N VAL A 149 3.18 10.25 -9.76
CA VAL A 149 3.19 11.13 -8.58
C VAL A 149 3.03 12.59 -9.01
N ALA A 150 2.20 13.34 -8.30
CA ALA A 150 2.05 14.78 -8.46
C ALA A 150 2.25 15.48 -7.12
N TYR A 151 3.21 16.41 -7.06
CA TYR A 151 3.37 17.31 -5.92
C TYR A 151 2.37 18.46 -6.03
N LEU A 152 1.47 18.55 -5.06
CA LEU A 152 0.43 19.57 -5.05
C LEU A 152 0.98 20.88 -4.47
N PRO A 153 0.90 22.01 -5.19
CA PRO A 153 1.17 23.32 -4.61
C PRO A 153 0.02 23.76 -3.70
N GLU A 154 0.21 24.88 -2.99
CA GLU A 154 -0.75 25.38 -2.00
C GLU A 154 -2.10 25.79 -2.62
N THR A 155 -2.11 26.18 -3.90
CA THR A 155 -3.31 26.71 -4.55
C THR A 155 -3.64 26.01 -5.87
N TRP A 156 -4.95 26.00 -6.18
CA TRP A 156 -5.45 25.49 -7.45
C TRP A 156 -4.87 26.21 -8.68
N ASP A 157 -4.71 27.53 -8.58
CA ASP A 157 -4.17 28.32 -9.69
C ASP A 157 -2.69 28.00 -9.95
N GLU A 158 -1.90 27.78 -8.90
CA GLU A 158 -0.50 27.32 -9.03
C GLU A 158 -0.44 25.92 -9.62
N TYR A 159 -1.32 25.01 -9.19
CA TYR A 159 -1.41 23.66 -9.76
C TYR A 159 -1.70 23.74 -11.27
N LEU A 160 -2.71 24.53 -11.68
CA LEU A 160 -3.02 24.74 -13.08
C LEU A 160 -1.87 25.39 -13.87
N ALA A 161 -1.15 26.34 -13.26
CA ALA A 161 -0.02 27.00 -13.89
C ALA A 161 1.16 26.04 -14.14
N GLY A 162 1.37 25.07 -13.23
CA GLY A 162 2.39 24.03 -13.36
C GLY A 162 2.12 23.00 -14.47
N LEU A 163 0.86 22.83 -14.89
CA LEU A 163 0.51 21.92 -15.99
C LEU A 163 1.01 22.42 -17.35
N ARG A 164 1.36 21.48 -18.23
CA ARG A 164 1.65 21.78 -19.64
C ARG A 164 0.45 22.49 -20.27
N LYS A 165 0.72 23.42 -21.20
CA LYS A 165 -0.33 24.25 -21.84
C LYS A 165 -1.50 23.40 -22.36
N LYS A 166 -1.22 22.29 -23.04
CA LYS A 166 -2.23 21.35 -23.56
C LYS A 166 -3.11 20.77 -22.45
N ASP A 167 -2.49 20.26 -21.39
CA ASP A 167 -3.18 19.59 -20.28
C ASP A 167 -4.03 20.58 -19.48
N ARG A 168 -3.51 21.78 -19.21
CA ARG A 168 -4.28 22.88 -18.60
C ARG A 168 -5.51 23.25 -19.43
N HIS A 169 -5.38 23.39 -20.75
CA HIS A 169 -6.51 23.70 -21.62
C HIS A 169 -7.54 22.58 -21.63
N GLU A 170 -7.10 21.33 -21.65
CA GLU A 170 -7.96 20.15 -21.64
C GLU A 170 -8.72 20.02 -20.31
N LEU A 171 -8.05 20.18 -19.18
CA LEU A 171 -8.67 20.18 -17.86
C LEU A 171 -9.74 21.27 -17.73
N ARG A 172 -9.41 22.52 -18.09
CA ARG A 172 -10.37 23.64 -18.09
C ARG A 172 -11.54 23.42 -19.05
N ARG A 173 -11.33 22.72 -20.17
CA ARG A 173 -12.39 22.37 -21.12
C ARG A 173 -13.34 21.34 -20.51
N LYS A 174 -12.81 20.31 -19.83
CA LYS A 174 -13.61 19.27 -19.15
C LYS A 174 -14.43 19.84 -18.00
N ILE A 175 -13.84 20.69 -17.15
CA ILE A 175 -14.55 21.36 -16.04
C ILE A 175 -15.70 22.20 -16.58
N ARG A 176 -15.47 23.07 -17.57
CA ARG A 176 -16.55 23.88 -18.17
C ARG A 176 -17.66 23.04 -18.80
N ARG A 177 -17.32 21.89 -19.39
CA ARG A 177 -18.32 20.98 -19.96
C ARG A 177 -19.15 20.33 -18.84
N LEU A 178 -18.52 19.97 -17.72
CA LEU A 178 -19.21 19.42 -16.57
C LEU A 178 -20.15 20.46 -15.95
N GLU A 179 -19.67 21.68 -15.71
CA GLU A 179 -20.45 22.79 -15.15
C GLU A 179 -21.66 23.20 -16.02
N ALA A 180 -21.60 22.93 -17.33
CA ALA A 180 -22.68 23.18 -18.26
C ALA A 180 -23.72 22.03 -18.34
N ALA A 181 -23.49 20.90 -17.66
CA ALA A 181 -24.46 19.82 -17.56
C ALA A 181 -25.60 20.19 -16.58
N ASP A 182 -26.68 19.42 -16.59
CA ASP A 182 -27.79 19.62 -15.67
C ASP A 182 -27.40 19.14 -14.26
N SER A 183 -27.35 20.08 -13.32
CA SER A 183 -27.13 19.85 -11.88
C SER A 183 -25.92 18.97 -11.52
N PRO A 184 -24.70 19.21 -12.06
CA PRO A 184 -23.52 18.46 -11.69
C PRO A 184 -23.17 18.69 -10.21
N ARG A 185 -22.92 17.61 -9.47
CA ARG A 185 -22.48 17.70 -8.07
C ARG A 185 -21.39 16.70 -7.77
N GLN A 186 -20.31 17.17 -7.15
CA GLN A 186 -19.31 16.31 -6.52
C GLN A 186 -19.48 16.38 -5.01
N TYR A 187 -19.42 15.24 -4.33
CA TYR A 187 -19.50 15.16 -2.87
C TYR A 187 -18.77 13.92 -2.35
N SER A 188 -18.36 13.95 -1.08
CA SER A 188 -17.93 12.75 -0.35
C SER A 188 -19.14 12.03 0.24
N CYS A 189 -19.12 10.70 0.24
CA CYS A 189 -20.07 9.88 0.97
C CYS A 189 -19.35 9.11 2.08
N ASP A 190 -19.83 9.29 3.30
CA ASP A 190 -19.24 8.67 4.50
C ASP A 190 -20.02 7.43 4.96
N SER A 191 -21.11 7.08 4.26
CA SER A 191 -21.89 5.87 4.57
C SER A 191 -21.23 4.63 3.96
N PRO A 192 -21.04 3.54 4.73
CA PRO A 192 -20.58 2.26 4.19
C PRO A 192 -21.45 1.73 3.03
N ASP A 193 -22.74 2.05 3.02
CA ASP A 193 -23.68 1.63 1.97
C ASP A 193 -23.30 2.20 0.58
N CYS A 194 -22.55 3.31 0.55
CA CYS A 194 -22.08 3.90 -0.68
C CYS A 194 -21.04 3.05 -1.43
N MET A 195 -20.39 2.07 -0.76
CA MET A 195 -19.46 1.16 -1.42
C MET A 195 -20.13 0.34 -2.53
N GLN A 196 -21.40 -0.01 -2.37
CA GLN A 196 -22.14 -0.75 -3.40
C GLN A 196 -22.29 0.04 -4.70
N ASP A 197 -22.50 1.35 -4.60
CA ASP A 197 -22.52 2.22 -5.78
C ASP A 197 -21.13 2.37 -6.41
N PHE A 198 -20.08 2.42 -5.59
CA PHE A 198 -18.71 2.42 -6.10
C PHE A 198 -18.40 1.14 -6.87
N PHE A 199 -18.74 -0.04 -6.33
CA PHE A 199 -18.55 -1.32 -7.00
C PHE A 199 -19.32 -1.40 -8.31
N ARG A 200 -20.60 -1.00 -8.31
CA ARG A 200 -21.42 -0.91 -9.53
C ARG A 200 -20.74 -0.05 -10.60
N LEU A 201 -20.22 1.13 -10.23
CA LEU A 201 -19.54 2.05 -11.14
C LEU A 201 -18.18 1.51 -11.62
N LEU A 202 -17.42 0.87 -10.73
CA LEU A 202 -16.13 0.27 -11.06
C LEU A 202 -16.28 -0.87 -12.07
N ARG A 203 -17.24 -1.79 -11.86
CA ARG A 203 -17.58 -2.86 -12.81
C ARG A 203 -18.01 -2.30 -14.16
N ALA A 204 -18.86 -1.28 -14.16
CA ALA A 204 -19.33 -0.65 -15.39
C ALA A 204 -18.25 0.13 -16.16
N SER A 205 -17.12 0.46 -15.50
CA SER A 205 -16.08 1.30 -16.11
C SER A 205 -15.31 0.58 -17.22
N ARG A 206 -14.92 -0.69 -16.99
CA ARG A 206 -14.19 -1.55 -17.95
C ARG A 206 -14.29 -3.03 -17.53
N ALA A 207 -14.12 -3.94 -18.50
CA ALA A 207 -14.17 -5.38 -18.27
C ALA A 207 -13.08 -5.89 -17.29
N ASP A 208 -11.84 -5.38 -17.39
CA ASP A 208 -10.76 -5.73 -16.45
C ASP A 208 -11.09 -5.36 -15.00
N LYS A 209 -11.86 -4.28 -14.81
CA LYS A 209 -12.30 -3.85 -13.47
C LYS A 209 -13.45 -4.68 -12.93
N ASP A 210 -14.28 -5.24 -13.80
CA ASP A 210 -15.31 -6.21 -13.41
C ASP A 210 -14.71 -7.55 -12.96
N GLU A 211 -13.75 -8.07 -13.75
CA GLU A 211 -12.98 -9.28 -13.41
C GLU A 211 -12.14 -9.11 -12.14
N PHE A 212 -11.52 -7.94 -11.97
CA PHE A 212 -10.75 -7.61 -10.77
C PHE A 212 -11.60 -7.66 -9.51
N LEU A 213 -12.87 -7.25 -9.56
CA LEU A 213 -13.70 -7.08 -8.37
C LEU A 213 -14.38 -8.40 -7.98
N THR A 214 -13.63 -9.32 -7.38
CA THR A 214 -14.18 -10.55 -6.80
C THR A 214 -14.97 -10.28 -5.52
N PRO A 215 -15.83 -11.20 -5.03
CA PRO A 215 -16.51 -11.04 -3.75
C PRO A 215 -15.55 -10.82 -2.56
N GLU A 216 -14.39 -11.47 -2.57
CA GLU A 216 -13.35 -11.29 -1.55
C GLU A 216 -12.76 -9.87 -1.60
N ARG A 217 -12.56 -9.30 -2.79
CA ARG A 217 -12.07 -7.92 -2.95
C ARG A 217 -13.12 -6.89 -2.60
N GLU A 218 -14.40 -7.13 -2.91
CA GLU A 218 -15.48 -6.25 -2.42
C GLU A 218 -15.52 -6.23 -0.88
N LYS A 219 -15.33 -7.39 -0.25
CA LYS A 219 -15.24 -7.49 1.19
C LYS A 219 -14.01 -6.73 1.71
N PHE A 220 -12.83 -6.94 1.13
CA PHE A 220 -11.62 -6.19 1.50
C PHE A 220 -11.81 -4.67 1.38
N PHE A 221 -12.34 -4.16 0.26
CA PHE A 221 -12.58 -2.73 0.09
C PHE A 221 -13.61 -2.18 1.08
N THR A 222 -14.59 -2.99 1.48
CA THR A 222 -15.56 -2.61 2.51
C THR A 222 -14.90 -2.55 3.89
N ASP A 223 -14.08 -3.55 4.24
CA ASP A 223 -13.39 -3.62 5.53
C ASP A 223 -12.35 -2.50 5.66
N ILE A 224 -11.57 -2.23 4.60
CA ILE A 224 -10.57 -1.16 4.62
C ILE A 224 -11.22 0.22 4.68
N ALA A 225 -12.38 0.41 4.02
CA ALA A 225 -13.16 1.63 4.15
C ALA A 225 -13.59 1.84 5.61
N GLN A 226 -14.15 0.82 6.25
CA GLN A 226 -14.55 0.89 7.66
C GLN A 226 -13.37 1.19 8.58
N GLU A 227 -12.22 0.56 8.34
CA GLU A 227 -11.04 0.72 9.20
C GLU A 227 -10.39 2.10 9.05
N LEU A 228 -10.23 2.58 7.82
CA LEU A 228 -9.61 3.88 7.54
C LEU A 228 -10.56 5.06 7.80
N SER A 229 -11.88 4.88 7.72
CA SER A 229 -12.85 5.91 8.13
C SER A 229 -12.77 6.24 9.62
N LYS A 230 -12.43 5.27 10.50
CA LYS A 230 -12.21 5.54 11.93
C LYS A 230 -11.02 6.48 12.18
N ARG A 231 -10.13 6.61 11.20
CA ARG A 231 -8.89 7.40 11.25
C ARG A 231 -8.96 8.69 10.45
N ASP A 232 -10.10 9.00 9.81
CA ASP A 232 -10.24 10.10 8.84
C ASP A 232 -9.32 9.96 7.61
N GLN A 233 -8.91 8.73 7.27
CA GLN A 233 -7.98 8.42 6.19
C GLN A 233 -8.67 7.82 4.96
N PHE A 234 -10.00 7.73 4.95
CA PHE A 234 -10.78 7.21 3.83
C PHE A 234 -11.80 8.22 3.36
N LYS A 235 -11.77 8.54 2.05
CA LYS A 235 -12.74 9.44 1.41
C LYS A 235 -13.28 8.77 0.15
N LEU A 236 -14.58 8.54 0.10
CA LEU A 236 -15.28 8.06 -1.10
C LEU A 236 -16.02 9.23 -1.76
N TYR A 237 -15.57 9.65 -2.93
CA TYR A 237 -16.20 10.72 -3.70
C TYR A 237 -17.10 10.17 -4.79
N PHE A 238 -18.24 10.82 -5.02
CA PHE A 238 -19.07 10.62 -6.20
C PHE A 238 -19.20 11.89 -7.02
N LEU A 239 -19.29 11.71 -8.33
CA LEU A 239 -19.81 12.70 -9.26
C LEU A 239 -21.23 12.29 -9.67
N GLU A 240 -22.16 13.23 -9.55
CA GLU A 240 -23.57 13.07 -9.88
C GLU A 240 -23.95 14.04 -10.99
N VAL A 241 -24.78 13.58 -11.93
CA VAL A 241 -25.38 14.37 -13.01
C VAL A 241 -26.85 13.94 -13.12
N ASP A 242 -27.77 14.90 -13.13
CA ASP A 242 -29.23 14.63 -13.14
C ASP A 242 -29.70 13.65 -12.04
N GLY A 243 -29.11 13.76 -10.84
CA GLY A 243 -29.45 12.89 -9.71
C GLY A 243 -28.86 11.47 -9.76
N GLU A 244 -28.11 11.12 -10.81
CA GLU A 244 -27.48 9.81 -10.96
C GLU A 244 -25.97 9.86 -10.69
N ARG A 245 -25.47 8.95 -9.86
CA ARG A 245 -24.02 8.75 -9.65
C ARG A 245 -23.40 8.17 -10.91
N VAL A 246 -22.55 8.96 -11.58
CA VAL A 246 -21.91 8.62 -12.86
C VAL A 246 -20.42 8.29 -12.74
N ALA A 247 -19.77 8.68 -11.65
CA ALA A 247 -18.39 8.30 -11.35
C ALA A 247 -18.15 8.24 -9.84
N GLY A 248 -17.21 7.40 -9.43
CA GLY A 248 -16.79 7.23 -8.03
C GLY A 248 -15.26 7.15 -7.93
N CYS A 249 -14.71 7.63 -6.82
CA CYS A 249 -13.28 7.59 -6.54
C CYS A 249 -13.03 7.39 -5.05
N ILE A 250 -12.18 6.42 -4.71
CA ILE A 250 -11.64 6.25 -3.36
C ILE A 250 -10.35 7.06 -3.26
N CYS A 251 -10.19 7.79 -2.18
CA CYS A 251 -8.97 8.48 -1.81
C CYS A 251 -8.55 8.06 -0.41
N PHE A 252 -7.28 7.72 -0.25
CA PHE A 252 -6.65 7.49 1.04
C PHE A 252 -5.83 8.72 1.41
N ASP A 253 -6.11 9.31 2.57
CA ASP A 253 -5.43 10.51 3.08
C ASP A 253 -4.46 10.07 4.19
N TYR A 254 -3.18 9.91 3.84
CA TYR A 254 -2.13 9.35 4.70
C TYR A 254 -0.87 10.22 4.68
#